data_AF-A0A9E4GDA0-F1
#
_entry.id   AF-A0A9E4GDA0-F1
#
_cell.length_a   1.000
_cell.length_b   1.000
_cell.length_c   1.000
_cell.angle_alpha   90.00
_cell.angle_beta   90.00
_cell.angle_gamma   90.00
#
_symmetry.space_group_name_H-M   'P 1'
#
loop_
_entity.id
_entity.type
_entity.pdbx_description
1 polymer ?
#
loop_
_entity_poly.entity_id
_entity_poly.type
_entity_poly.pdbx_seq_one_letter_code
_entity_poly.pdbx_strand_id
1 'polypeptide(L)'
;MGQRARPQRGIFGALAMAVFVPPWNRMAASLQVHLPQAGFAGLSGFGRRGAERRRGLAIANVHVDVVDWRRRAFRGEAATLARLVGHLEDRRMGRADAREATGIMTHHRDFDEDCWSFLERLLASTHRRSDVRWLSAAEIFGAVA
;
A
#
# COMPACT_ATOMS: atom_id res chain seq x y z
N MET A 1 1.07 -20.07 24.31
CA MET A 1 -0.05 -19.73 23.40
C MET A 1 0.50 -19.76 21.98
N GLY A 2 0.27 -20.85 21.25
CA GLY A 2 0.99 -21.14 20.00
C GLY A 2 0.61 -20.18 18.88
N GLN A 3 1.62 -19.52 18.28
CA GLN A 3 1.45 -18.85 16.99
C GLN A 3 1.01 -19.94 15.99
N ARG A 4 -0.27 -19.97 15.60
CA ARG A 4 -0.67 -20.81 14.47
C ARG A 4 0.13 -20.34 13.27
N ALA A 5 0.91 -21.24 12.68
CA ALA A 5 1.68 -20.95 11.47
C ALA A 5 0.70 -20.42 10.40
N ARG A 6 0.97 -19.22 9.89
CA ARG A 6 0.14 -18.65 8.83
C ARG A 6 0.32 -19.52 7.58
N PRO A 7 -0.76 -19.94 6.90
CA PRO A 7 -0.64 -20.79 5.71
C PRO A 7 0.24 -20.15 4.63
N GLN A 8 0.27 -18.81 4.55
CA GLN A 8 1.17 -18.09 3.64
C GLN A 8 2.66 -18.36 3.91
N ARG A 9 3.09 -18.53 5.18
CA ARG A 9 4.49 -18.86 5.50
C ARG A 9 4.88 -20.25 5.02
N GLY A 10 3.95 -21.20 5.01
CA GLY A 10 4.20 -22.54 4.47
C GLY A 10 4.41 -22.55 2.95
N ILE A 11 3.75 -21.62 2.24
CA ILE A 11 3.81 -21.54 0.77
C ILE A 11 4.94 -20.61 0.29
N PHE A 12 5.10 -19.45 0.94
CA PHE A 12 5.98 -18.38 0.47
C PHE A 12 7.26 -18.21 1.34
N GLY A 13 7.42 -18.99 2.41
CA GLY A 13 8.61 -18.95 3.25
C GLY A 13 8.93 -17.55 3.78
N ALA A 14 10.17 -17.11 3.55
CA ALA A 14 10.67 -15.79 3.99
C ALA A 14 10.00 -14.60 3.27
N LEU A 15 9.34 -14.82 2.13
CA LEU A 15 8.60 -13.76 1.42
C LEU A 15 7.27 -13.41 2.11
N ALA A 16 6.75 -14.29 2.97
CA ALA A 16 5.51 -14.03 3.69
C ALA A 16 5.70 -13.04 4.85
N MET A 17 5.13 -11.84 4.68
CA MET A 17 5.12 -10.81 5.72
C MET A 17 3.84 -10.83 6.55
N ALA A 18 3.95 -10.53 7.84
CA ALA A 18 2.82 -10.47 8.75
C ALA A 18 2.07 -9.12 8.65
N VAL A 19 1.60 -8.77 7.45
CA VAL A 19 0.91 -7.49 7.18
C VAL A 19 -0.57 -7.76 6.93
N PHE A 20 -1.44 -6.95 7.53
CA PHE A 20 -2.87 -7.01 7.29
C PHE A 20 -3.29 -5.96 6.26
N VAL A 21 -4.03 -6.38 5.25
CA VAL A 21 -4.71 -5.48 4.30
C VAL A 21 -6.20 -5.71 4.49
N PRO A 22 -6.96 -4.74 5.02
CA PRO A 22 -8.37 -4.95 5.29
C PRO A 22 -9.14 -5.07 3.97
N PRO A 23 -10.07 -6.05 3.86
CA PRO A 23 -10.96 -6.13 2.72
C PRO A 23 -11.65 -4.80 2.45
N TRP A 24 -11.70 -4.40 1.18
CA TRP A 24 -12.32 -3.14 0.74
C TRP A 24 -11.73 -1.88 1.41
N ASN A 25 -10.52 -1.95 1.95
CA ASN A 25 -9.88 -0.89 2.74
C ASN A 25 -10.71 -0.42 3.95
N ARG A 26 -11.57 -1.29 4.50
CA ARG A 26 -12.44 -0.94 5.64
C ARG A 26 -12.10 -1.76 6.87
N MET A 27 -11.81 -1.07 7.97
CA MET A 27 -11.55 -1.68 9.26
C MET A 27 -11.97 -0.76 10.39
N ALA A 28 -12.75 -1.28 11.34
CA ALA A 28 -13.09 -0.55 12.56
C ALA A 28 -11.83 -0.27 13.39
N ALA A 29 -11.68 0.94 13.93
CA ALA A 29 -10.53 1.33 14.74
C ALA A 29 -10.36 0.44 15.99
N SER A 30 -11.47 -0.08 16.54
CA SER A 30 -11.48 -1.03 17.65
C SER A 30 -10.86 -2.38 17.28
N LEU A 31 -10.96 -2.81 16.02
CA LEU A 31 -10.34 -4.08 15.58
C LEU A 31 -8.83 -3.95 15.37
N GLN A 32 -8.34 -2.76 15.01
CA GLN A 32 -6.92 -2.55 14.74
C GLN A 32 -6.04 -2.87 15.96
N VAL A 33 -6.55 -2.65 17.17
CA VAL A 33 -5.78 -2.87 18.42
C VAL A 33 -5.47 -4.34 18.69
N HIS A 34 -6.22 -5.26 18.07
CA HIS A 34 -6.05 -6.71 18.24
C HIS A 34 -5.08 -7.32 17.22
N LEU A 35 -4.68 -6.58 16.17
CA LEU A 35 -3.78 -7.08 15.12
C LEU A 35 -2.41 -7.56 15.66
N PRO A 36 -1.74 -6.84 16.59
CA PRO A 36 -0.48 -7.33 17.18
C PRO A 36 -0.66 -8.66 17.91
N GLN A 37 -1.76 -8.82 18.65
CA GLN A 37 -2.09 -10.07 19.37
C GLN A 37 -2.35 -11.23 18.41
N ALA A 38 -2.87 -10.94 17.21
CA ALA A 38 -3.01 -11.89 16.11
C ALA A 38 -1.69 -12.10 15.30
N GLY A 39 -0.58 -11.55 15.79
CA GLY A 39 0.76 -11.71 15.21
C GLY A 39 1.02 -10.89 13.94
N PHE A 40 0.23 -9.83 13.68
CA PHE A 40 0.54 -8.88 12.60
C PHE A 40 1.54 -7.84 13.07
N ALA A 41 2.48 -7.49 12.19
CA ALA A 41 3.49 -6.45 12.39
C ALA A 41 3.21 -5.20 11.53
N GLY A 42 2.29 -5.28 10.55
CA GLY A 42 1.95 -4.15 9.70
C GLY A 42 0.48 -4.09 9.31
N LEU A 43 0.04 -2.90 8.92
CA LEU A 43 -1.30 -2.61 8.39
C LEU A 43 -1.17 -1.69 7.18
N SER A 44 -1.82 -2.08 6.07
CA SER A 44 -1.93 -1.26 4.86
C SER A 44 -3.39 -1.02 4.53
N GLY A 45 -3.86 0.20 4.75
CA GLY A 45 -5.19 0.67 4.35
C GLY A 45 -5.14 1.66 3.19
N PHE A 46 -6.10 2.58 3.13
CA PHE A 46 -6.21 3.58 2.07
C PHE A 46 -6.18 5.02 2.63
N GLY A 47 -5.47 5.91 1.94
CA GLY A 47 -5.33 7.33 2.28
C GLY A 47 -4.15 7.61 3.22
N ARG A 48 -3.97 8.89 3.57
CA ARG A 48 -2.85 9.36 4.40
C ARG A 48 -2.82 8.64 5.75
N ARG A 49 -1.63 8.25 6.23
CA ARG A 49 -1.48 7.71 7.58
C ARG A 49 -1.47 8.83 8.62
N GLY A 50 -2.00 8.52 9.81
CA GLY A 50 -1.87 9.42 10.96
C GLY A 50 -0.51 9.32 11.66
N ALA A 51 0.13 8.16 11.60
CA ALA A 51 1.45 7.91 12.17
C ALA A 51 2.13 6.75 11.43
N GLU A 52 3.46 6.77 11.36
CA GLU A 52 4.27 5.68 10.79
C GLU A 52 4.08 4.36 11.56
N ARG A 53 3.90 4.45 12.88
CA ARG A 53 3.59 3.30 13.73
C ARG A 53 2.39 3.58 14.62
N ARG A 54 1.54 2.57 14.80
CA ARG A 54 0.40 2.63 15.71
C ARG A 54 0.32 1.34 16.51
N ARG A 55 0.49 1.43 17.84
CA ARG A 55 0.41 0.28 18.77
C ARG A 55 1.31 -0.90 18.32
N GLY A 56 2.53 -0.61 17.89
CA GLY A 56 3.50 -1.61 17.42
C GLY A 56 3.36 -2.03 15.96
N LEU A 57 2.26 -1.68 15.26
CA LEU A 57 2.10 -1.94 13.83
C LEU A 57 2.81 -0.86 13.01
N ALA A 58 3.58 -1.27 12.00
CA ALA A 58 3.98 -0.38 10.92
C ALA A 58 2.77 -0.05 10.02
N ILE A 59 2.57 1.23 9.71
CA ILE A 59 1.47 1.72 8.89
C ILE A 59 2.01 2.26 7.57
N ALA A 60 1.56 1.67 6.47
CA ALA A 60 1.84 2.18 5.14
C ALA A 60 0.64 1.93 4.24
N ASN A 61 -0.01 3.00 3.81
CA ASN A 61 -1.25 2.94 3.07
C ASN A 61 -1.02 3.12 1.56
N VAL A 62 -2.01 2.73 0.78
CA VAL A 62 -2.12 3.10 -0.64
C VAL A 62 -2.99 4.33 -0.79
N HIS A 63 -2.76 5.13 -1.83
CA HIS A 63 -3.36 6.45 -2.02
C HIS A 63 -4.17 6.54 -3.30
N VAL A 64 -3.87 5.66 -4.25
CA VAL A 64 -4.48 5.65 -5.58
C VAL A 64 -4.94 4.25 -5.92
N ASP A 65 -6.23 4.12 -6.20
CA ASP A 65 -6.81 2.95 -6.84
C ASP A 65 -6.90 3.21 -8.34
N VAL A 66 -6.16 2.44 -9.15
CA VAL A 66 -6.14 2.60 -10.60
C VAL A 66 -7.41 2.06 -11.26
N VAL A 67 -8.20 1.25 -10.56
CA VAL A 67 -9.46 0.71 -11.07
C VAL A 67 -10.62 1.62 -10.64
N ASP A 68 -11.49 1.96 -11.58
CA ASP A 68 -12.83 2.45 -11.26
C ASP A 68 -13.79 1.27 -11.11
N TRP A 69 -14.05 0.86 -9.87
CA TRP A 69 -14.92 -0.28 -9.56
C TRP A 69 -16.37 -0.15 -10.04
N ARG A 70 -16.87 1.06 -10.31
CA ARG A 70 -18.21 1.23 -10.90
C ARG A 70 -18.23 0.78 -12.35
N ARG A 71 -17.14 1.04 -13.07
CA ARG A 71 -16.97 0.69 -14.49
C ARG A 71 -16.23 -0.63 -14.69
N ARG A 72 -15.52 -1.09 -13.65
CA ARG A 72 -14.59 -2.22 -13.65
C ARG A 72 -13.55 -2.11 -14.78
N ALA A 73 -12.99 -0.90 -14.90
CA ALA A 73 -12.05 -0.50 -15.95
C ALA A 73 -11.03 0.51 -15.38
N PHE A 74 -10.02 0.86 -16.16
CA PHE A 74 -9.05 1.88 -15.79
C PHE A 74 -9.75 3.19 -15.43
N ARG A 75 -9.34 3.78 -14.31
CA ARG A 75 -9.82 5.08 -13.84
C ARG A 75 -9.50 6.22 -14.80
N GLY A 76 -8.55 6.00 -15.72
CA GLY A 76 -8.06 7.00 -16.65
C GLY A 76 -6.79 7.67 -16.13
N GLU A 77 -5.94 8.06 -17.08
CA GLU A 77 -4.59 8.55 -16.80
C GLU A 77 -4.61 9.83 -15.97
N ALA A 78 -5.35 10.85 -16.43
CA ALA A 78 -5.41 12.15 -15.75
C ALA A 78 -5.90 12.01 -14.30
N ALA A 79 -6.95 11.21 -14.07
CA ALA A 79 -7.50 10.99 -12.73
C ALA A 79 -6.54 10.21 -11.82
N THR A 80 -5.78 9.27 -12.38
CA THR A 80 -4.79 8.48 -11.63
C THR A 80 -3.58 9.33 -11.26
N LEU A 81 -3.03 10.07 -12.23
CA LEU A 81 -1.90 10.98 -12.03
C LEU A 81 -2.24 12.11 -11.05
N ALA A 82 -3.43 12.71 -11.17
CA ALA A 82 -3.86 13.77 -10.25
C ALA A 82 -3.84 13.30 -8.79
N ARG A 83 -4.22 12.05 -8.51
CA ARG A 83 -4.17 11.49 -7.15
C ARG A 83 -2.75 11.20 -6.68
N LEU A 84 -1.87 10.71 -7.57
CA LEU A 84 -0.46 10.48 -7.26
C LEU A 84 0.25 11.79 -6.93
N VAL A 85 0.11 12.77 -7.81
CA VAL A 85 0.69 14.11 -7.66
C VAL A 85 0.12 14.79 -6.43
N GLY A 86 -1.19 14.71 -6.20
CA GLY A 86 -1.83 15.29 -5.02
C GLY A 86 -1.22 14.78 -3.72
N HIS A 87 -0.97 13.47 -3.58
CA HIS A 87 -0.30 12.96 -2.38
C HIS A 87 1.16 13.43 -2.25
N LEU A 88 1.90 13.49 -3.36
CA LEU A 88 3.27 14.03 -3.35
C LEU A 88 3.31 15.51 -2.94
N GLU A 89 2.36 16.31 -3.41
CA GLU A 89 2.18 17.70 -3.00
C GLU A 89 1.80 17.81 -1.53
N ASP A 90 0.87 16.98 -1.05
CA ASP A 90 0.49 16.95 0.36
C ASP A 90 1.69 16.70 1.26
N ARG A 91 2.57 15.76 0.89
CA ARG A 91 3.81 15.46 1.60
C ARG A 91 4.78 16.65 1.61
N ARG A 92 4.98 17.32 0.47
CA ARG A 92 5.86 18.49 0.37
C ARG A 92 5.35 19.70 1.15
N MET A 93 4.03 19.84 1.24
CA MET A 93 3.36 20.96 1.91
C MET A 93 3.02 20.67 3.39
N GLY A 94 3.45 19.53 3.95
CA GLY A 94 3.17 19.16 5.34
C GLY A 94 1.70 18.81 5.64
N ARG A 95 0.88 18.56 4.61
CA ARG A 95 -0.52 18.12 4.73
C ARG A 95 -0.65 16.59 4.88
N ALA A 96 0.44 15.87 4.64
CA ALA A 96 0.62 14.45 4.89
C ALA A 96 2.01 14.23 5.51
N ASP A 97 2.25 13.05 6.09
CA ASP A 97 3.57 12.67 6.59
C ASP A 97 4.59 12.67 5.43
N ALA A 98 5.61 13.52 5.53
CA ALA A 98 6.64 13.67 4.50
C ALA A 98 7.38 12.35 4.18
N ARG A 99 7.46 11.43 5.15
CA ARG A 99 8.11 10.12 5.02
C ARG A 99 7.17 9.01 4.54
N GLU A 100 5.87 9.28 4.42
CA GLU A 100 4.92 8.28 3.92
C GLU A 100 5.16 7.98 2.43
N ALA A 101 5.24 6.71 2.07
CA ALA A 101 5.32 6.30 0.68
C ALA A 101 3.98 6.53 -0.04
N THR A 102 4.02 7.03 -1.27
CA THR A 102 2.82 7.12 -2.12
C THR A 102 2.49 5.74 -2.70
N GLY A 103 1.62 4.98 -2.03
CA GLY A 103 1.21 3.66 -2.50
C GLY A 103 0.18 3.67 -3.64
N ILE A 104 0.29 2.67 -4.53
CA ILE A 104 -0.64 2.40 -5.63
C ILE A 104 -1.34 1.07 -5.36
N MET A 105 -2.66 1.04 -5.48
CA MET A 105 -3.46 -0.18 -5.35
C MET A 105 -3.74 -0.75 -6.74
N THR A 106 -3.38 -2.02 -6.92
CA THR A 106 -3.49 -2.76 -8.18
C THR A 106 -4.36 -4.00 -8.01
N HIS A 107 -5.11 -4.39 -9.05
CA HIS A 107 -5.95 -5.57 -9.06
C HIS A 107 -5.85 -6.26 -10.42
N HIS A 108 -4.82 -7.08 -10.61
CA HIS A 108 -4.50 -7.69 -11.91
C HIS A 108 -5.68 -8.42 -12.59
N ARG A 109 -6.59 -9.02 -11.81
CA ARG A 109 -7.80 -9.69 -12.32
C ARG A 109 -8.81 -8.71 -12.95
N ASP A 110 -8.80 -7.47 -12.48
CA ASP A 110 -9.75 -6.42 -12.84
C ASP A 110 -9.10 -5.33 -13.71
N PHE A 111 -7.91 -5.60 -14.25
CA PHE A 111 -7.22 -4.71 -15.18
C PHE A 111 -7.67 -4.95 -16.62
N ASP A 112 -7.99 -3.86 -17.31
CA ASP A 112 -8.05 -3.79 -18.76
C ASP A 112 -6.68 -3.44 -19.36
N GLU A 113 -6.60 -3.41 -20.68
CA GLU A 113 -5.36 -3.08 -21.41
C GLU A 113 -4.82 -1.69 -21.03
N ASP A 114 -5.71 -0.73 -20.83
CA ASP A 114 -5.33 0.64 -20.46
C ASP A 114 -4.72 0.71 -19.05
N CYS A 115 -5.22 -0.09 -18.09
CA CYS A 115 -4.59 -0.25 -16.77
C CYS A 115 -3.16 -0.76 -16.90
N TRP A 116 -2.95 -1.81 -17.68
CA TRP A 116 -1.63 -2.42 -17.89
C TRP A 116 -0.67 -1.43 -18.55
N SER A 117 -1.08 -0.82 -19.68
CA SER A 117 -0.30 0.19 -20.41
C SER A 117 0.07 1.39 -19.54
N PHE A 118 -0.86 1.87 -18.70
CA PHE A 118 -0.56 2.95 -17.77
C PHE A 118 0.51 2.55 -16.74
N LEU A 119 0.40 1.38 -16.11
CA LEU A 119 1.35 0.93 -15.10
C LEU A 119 2.74 0.68 -15.69
N GLU A 120 2.83 0.09 -16.88
CA GLU A 120 4.11 -0.09 -17.59
C GLU A 120 4.78 1.25 -17.85
N ARG A 121 4.05 2.23 -18.40
CA ARG A 121 4.60 3.58 -18.65
C ARG A 121 5.00 4.29 -17.36
N LEU A 122 4.21 4.16 -16.30
CA LEU A 122 4.52 4.74 -15.00
C LEU A 122 5.80 4.13 -14.42
N LEU A 123 5.92 2.80 -14.41
CA LEU A 123 7.11 2.10 -13.91
C LEU A 123 8.34 2.45 -14.76
N ALA A 124 8.24 2.37 -16.09
CA ALA A 124 9.36 2.67 -16.98
C ALA A 124 9.86 4.12 -16.85
N SER A 125 8.93 5.09 -16.72
CA SER A 125 9.28 6.51 -16.58
C SER A 125 9.87 6.85 -15.22
N THR A 126 9.45 6.16 -14.15
CA THR A 126 9.91 6.44 -12.78
C THR A 126 11.14 5.64 -12.38
N HIS A 127 11.31 4.42 -12.89
CA HIS A 127 12.46 3.56 -12.57
C HIS A 127 13.80 4.18 -13.00
N ARG A 128 13.81 5.03 -14.03
CA ARG A 128 15.02 5.72 -14.52
C ARG A 128 15.34 7.02 -13.79
N ARG A 129 14.48 7.45 -12.85
CA ARG A 129 14.62 8.73 -12.17
C ARG A 129 15.39 8.57 -10.86
N SER A 130 16.39 9.43 -10.65
CA SER A 130 17.18 9.44 -9.41
C SER A 130 16.41 10.02 -8.20
N ASP A 131 15.33 10.77 -8.44
CA ASP A 131 14.47 11.35 -7.41
C ASP A 131 13.26 10.46 -7.06
N VAL A 132 13.19 9.24 -7.61
CA VAL A 132 12.17 8.25 -7.28
C VAL A 132 12.81 6.97 -6.77
N ARG A 133 12.30 6.45 -5.66
CA ARG A 133 12.67 5.15 -5.12
C ARG A 133 11.44 4.27 -5.00
N TRP A 134 11.44 3.14 -5.70
CA TRP A 134 10.47 2.06 -5.49
C TRP A 134 10.88 1.25 -4.25
N LEU A 135 9.92 1.01 -3.36
CA LEU A 135 10.14 0.31 -2.10
C LEU A 135 9.45 -1.05 -2.14
N SER A 136 10.16 -2.08 -1.72
CA SER A 136 9.61 -3.40 -1.46
C SER A 136 8.77 -3.39 -0.17
N ALA A 137 7.90 -4.39 -0.03
CA ALA A 137 7.16 -4.59 1.22
C ALA A 137 8.11 -4.82 2.42
N ALA A 138 9.27 -5.46 2.19
CA ALA A 138 10.29 -5.67 3.21
C ALA A 138 10.91 -4.35 3.69
N GLU A 139 11.18 -3.40 2.80
CA GLU A 139 11.67 -2.07 3.20
C GLU A 139 10.62 -1.24 3.94
N ILE A 140 9.33 -1.42 3.61
CA ILE A 140 8.23 -0.68 4.23
C ILE A 140 7.84 -1.25 5.60
N PHE A 141 7.69 -2.56 5.70
CA PHE A 141 7.15 -3.25 6.88
C PHE A 141 8.19 -4.06 7.66
N GLY A 142 9.41 -4.17 7.15
CA GLY A 142 10.50 -4.81 7.86
C GLY A 142 10.73 -4.14 9.21
N ALA A 143 11.10 -4.92 10.21
CA ALA A 143 11.61 -4.35 11.45
C ALA A 143 12.93 -3.63 11.12
N VAL A 144 13.08 -2.38 11.56
CA VAL A 144 14.41 -1.93 11.93
C VAL A 144 14.77 -2.81 13.12
N ALA A 145 15.77 -3.69 12.93
CA ALA A 145 16.31 -4.51 14.00
C ALA A 145 16.84 -3.63 15.13
#